data_AF-A0A9E5EUG7-F1
#
_entry.id   AF-A0A9E5EUG7-F1
#
_cell.length_a   1.000
_cell.length_b   1.000
_cell.length_c   1.000
_cell.angle_alpha   90.00
_cell.angle_beta   90.00
_cell.angle_gamma   90.00
#
_symmetry.space_group_name_H-M   'P 1'
#
loop_
_entity.id
_entity.type
_entity.pdbx_description
1 polymer ?
#
loop_
_entity_poly.entity_id
_entity_poly.type
_entity_poly.pdbx_seq_one_letter_code
_entity_poly.pdbx_strand_id
1 'polypeptide(L)'
;VELPILVYQPLVAKGRKDLADKIFATAKKSIQKVGDDYPNCAWAHNSAAWLSACCKTDLNWGLSQAEAAIKLDGKSAAHLDTLAEVLFQLNRQKEAVEAQTKAVALEPTKVYYKKQLKRIQNGDTNVDRPEENDD
;
A
#
# COMPACT_ATOMS: atom_id res chain seq x y z
N VAL A 1 -8.02 -7.18 -5.31
CA VAL A 1 -6.65 -7.44 -4.76
C VAL A 1 -6.64 -8.12 -3.40
N GLU A 2 -7.79 -8.49 -2.85
CA GLU A 2 -7.89 -8.88 -1.45
C GLU A 2 -7.26 -10.24 -1.13
N LEU A 3 -7.50 -11.27 -1.96
CA LEU A 3 -6.94 -12.60 -1.76
C LEU A 3 -5.40 -12.60 -1.56
N PRO A 4 -4.56 -12.08 -2.48
CA PRO A 4 -3.11 -12.07 -2.29
C PRO A 4 -2.71 -11.36 -0.99
N ILE A 5 -3.35 -10.23 -0.67
CA ILE A 5 -3.08 -9.45 0.55
C ILE A 5 -3.31 -10.31 1.80
N LEU A 6 -4.42 -11.04 1.85
CA LEU A 6 -4.79 -11.86 3.00
C LEU A 6 -3.91 -13.11 3.17
N VAL A 7 -3.42 -13.69 2.07
CA VAL A 7 -2.76 -15.00 2.12
C VAL A 7 -1.24 -14.97 1.95
N TYR A 8 -0.65 -13.87 1.47
CA TYR A 8 0.78 -13.85 1.14
C TYR A 8 1.67 -14.15 2.35
N GLN A 9 1.59 -13.34 3.41
CA GLN A 9 2.40 -13.55 4.62
C GLN A 9 2.09 -14.89 5.32
N PRO A 10 0.80 -15.30 5.48
CA PRO A 10 0.48 -16.63 6.00
C PRO A 10 1.06 -17.80 5.19
N LEU A 11 1.10 -17.70 3.86
CA LEU A 11 1.71 -18.72 3.01
C LEU A 11 3.22 -18.76 3.15
N VAL A 12 3.87 -17.58 3.21
CA VAL A 12 5.32 -17.47 3.46
C VAL A 12 5.67 -18.11 4.81
N ALA A 13 4.91 -17.80 5.88
CA ALA A 13 5.12 -18.37 7.21
C ALA A 13 4.96 -19.91 7.25
N LYS A 14 4.16 -20.48 6.35
CA LYS A 14 3.99 -21.94 6.18
C LYS A 14 5.02 -22.58 5.23
N GLY A 15 6.06 -21.85 4.81
CA GLY A 15 7.06 -22.33 3.86
C GLY A 15 6.54 -22.48 2.42
N ARG A 16 5.41 -21.86 2.08
CA ARG A 16 4.76 -21.93 0.77
C ARG A 16 5.00 -20.66 -0.06
N LYS A 17 6.24 -20.13 -0.01
CA LYS A 17 6.61 -18.89 -0.71
C LYS A 17 6.32 -18.95 -2.21
N ASP A 18 6.62 -20.06 -2.88
CA ASP A 18 6.38 -20.19 -4.33
C ASP A 18 4.90 -20.02 -4.70
N LEU A 19 3.99 -20.51 -3.83
CA LEU A 19 2.56 -20.32 -4.02
C LEU A 19 2.15 -18.87 -3.77
N ALA A 20 2.70 -18.23 -2.74
CA ALA A 20 2.47 -16.81 -2.45
C ALA A 20 2.92 -15.93 -3.62
N ASP A 21 4.13 -16.17 -4.15
CA ASP A 21 4.70 -15.47 -5.30
C ASP A 21 3.85 -15.66 -6.55
N LYS A 22 3.36 -16.88 -6.80
CA LYS A 22 2.48 -17.17 -7.94
C LYS A 22 1.15 -16.41 -7.84
N ILE A 23 0.55 -16.38 -6.65
CA ILE A 23 -0.70 -15.65 -6.39
C ILE A 23 -0.48 -14.14 -6.58
N PHE A 24 0.61 -13.60 -6.01
CA PHE A 24 1.00 -12.20 -6.19
C PHE A 24 1.22 -11.86 -7.66
N ALA A 25 2.01 -12.65 -8.39
CA ALA A 25 2.33 -12.41 -9.80
C ALA A 25 1.07 -12.43 -10.69
N THR A 26 0.11 -13.31 -10.40
CA THR A 26 -1.16 -13.38 -11.11
C THR A 26 -2.00 -12.13 -10.88
N ALA A 27 -2.08 -11.67 -9.63
CA ALA A 27 -2.78 -10.45 -9.27
C ALA A 27 -2.12 -9.22 -9.91
N LYS A 28 -0.79 -9.11 -9.79
CA LYS A 28 0.01 -8.05 -10.41
C LYS A 28 -0.25 -7.98 -11.91
N LYS A 29 -0.18 -9.10 -12.63
CA LYS A 29 -0.43 -9.12 -14.08
C LYS A 29 -1.82 -8.59 -14.46
N SER A 30 -2.83 -8.95 -13.66
CA SER A 30 -4.21 -8.50 -13.90
C SER A 30 -4.36 -6.99 -13.69
N ILE A 31 -3.76 -6.45 -12.62
CA ILE A 31 -3.79 -5.01 -12.34
C ILE A 31 -2.98 -4.22 -13.35
N GLN A 32 -1.81 -4.73 -13.77
CA GLN A 32 -1.00 -4.09 -14.81
C GLN A 32 -1.80 -3.93 -16.09
N LYS A 33 -2.53 -4.98 -16.52
CA LYS A 33 -3.40 -4.88 -17.68
C LYS A 33 -4.47 -3.78 -17.54
N VAL A 34 -5.06 -3.63 -16.35
CA VAL A 34 -6.00 -2.52 -16.07
C VAL A 34 -5.30 -1.17 -16.15
N GLY A 35 -4.08 -1.05 -15.63
CA GLY A 35 -3.27 0.17 -15.74
C GLY A 35 -2.91 0.50 -17.20
N ASP A 36 -2.63 -0.51 -18.02
CA ASP A 36 -2.32 -0.34 -19.44
C ASP A 36 -3.56 0.13 -20.23
N ASP A 37 -4.74 -0.46 -19.95
CA ASP A 37 -6.01 -0.10 -20.57
C ASP A 37 -6.53 1.27 -20.08
N TYR A 38 -6.20 1.65 -18.84
CA TYR A 38 -6.67 2.88 -18.17
C TYR A 38 -5.52 3.64 -17.48
N PRO A 39 -4.57 4.21 -18.24
CA PRO A 39 -3.33 4.79 -17.69
C PRO A 39 -3.53 6.07 -16.87
N ASN A 40 -4.72 6.69 -16.96
CA ASN A 40 -5.07 7.88 -16.18
C ASN A 40 -6.00 7.55 -14.99
N CYS A 41 -6.15 6.27 -14.65
CA CYS A 41 -6.96 5.84 -13.51
C CYS A 41 -6.10 5.80 -12.24
N ALA A 42 -6.18 6.86 -11.43
CA ALA A 42 -5.45 6.94 -10.15
C ALA A 42 -5.72 5.73 -9.24
N TRP A 43 -6.96 5.23 -9.24
CA TRP A 43 -7.36 4.09 -8.42
C TRP A 43 -6.72 2.77 -8.85
N ALA A 44 -6.49 2.57 -10.16
CA ALA A 44 -5.79 1.40 -10.67
C ALA A 44 -4.33 1.38 -10.21
N HIS A 45 -3.65 2.52 -10.34
CA HIS A 45 -2.31 2.73 -9.82
C HIS A 45 -2.24 2.57 -8.30
N ASN A 46 -3.20 3.13 -7.57
CA ASN A 46 -3.25 2.97 -6.12
C ASN A 46 -3.45 1.51 -5.70
N SER A 47 -4.33 0.78 -6.36
CA SER A 47 -4.57 -0.65 -6.11
C SER A 47 -3.32 -1.50 -6.36
N ALA A 48 -2.53 -1.13 -7.37
CA ALA A 48 -1.24 -1.77 -7.67
C ALA A 48 -0.22 -1.53 -6.55
N ALA A 49 -0.09 -0.28 -6.12
CA ALA A 49 0.77 0.10 -5.00
C ALA A 49 0.39 -0.59 -3.70
N TRP A 50 -0.92 -0.62 -3.41
CA TRP A 50 -1.49 -1.27 -2.24
C TRP A 50 -1.18 -2.77 -2.18
N LEU A 51 -1.33 -3.47 -3.30
CA LEU A 51 -0.97 -4.88 -3.42
C LEU A 51 0.49 -5.12 -3.03
N SER A 52 1.42 -4.35 -3.61
CA SER A 52 2.86 -4.44 -3.32
C SER A 52 3.17 -4.18 -1.86
N ALA A 53 2.57 -3.12 -1.29
CA ALA A 53 2.78 -2.72 0.09
C ALA A 53 2.37 -3.82 1.07
N CYS A 54 1.14 -4.31 0.96
CA CYS A 54 0.61 -5.33 1.87
C CYS A 54 1.31 -6.69 1.72
N CYS A 55 1.69 -7.06 0.50
CA CYS A 55 2.47 -8.28 0.28
C CYS A 55 3.96 -8.10 0.60
N LYS A 56 4.41 -6.88 0.93
CA LYS A 56 5.82 -6.52 1.15
C LYS A 56 6.73 -7.01 0.01
N THR A 57 6.23 -6.93 -1.21
CA THR A 57 6.84 -7.58 -2.38
C THR A 57 6.78 -6.65 -3.57
N ASP A 58 7.90 -6.58 -4.30
CA ASP A 58 8.08 -5.69 -5.45
C ASP A 58 7.73 -4.22 -5.11
N LEU A 59 8.34 -3.74 -4.03
CA LEU A 59 8.03 -2.44 -3.44
C LEU A 59 8.48 -1.27 -4.32
N ASN A 60 9.53 -1.43 -5.13
CA ASN A 60 9.95 -0.41 -6.09
C ASN A 60 8.90 -0.23 -7.20
N TRP A 61 8.30 -1.32 -7.69
CA TRP A 61 7.14 -1.21 -8.57
C TRP A 61 5.97 -0.56 -7.86
N GLY A 62 5.66 -0.99 -6.63
CA GLY A 62 4.61 -0.38 -5.81
C GLY A 62 4.79 1.12 -5.62
N LEU A 63 6.03 1.60 -5.42
CA LEU A 63 6.34 3.01 -5.27
C LEU A 63 6.05 3.79 -6.55
N SER A 64 6.52 3.28 -7.70
CA SER A 64 6.23 3.89 -9.00
C SER A 64 4.72 4.01 -9.25
N GLN A 65 3.94 3.01 -8.83
CA GLN A 65 2.49 3.06 -8.94
C GLN A 65 1.87 4.07 -7.94
N ALA A 66 2.36 4.14 -6.71
CA ALA A 66 1.88 5.12 -5.73
C ALA A 66 2.14 6.56 -6.19
N GLU A 67 3.33 6.83 -6.73
CA GLU A 67 3.69 8.13 -7.30
C GLU A 67 2.82 8.49 -8.51
N ALA A 68 2.50 7.52 -9.37
CA ALA A 68 1.56 7.71 -10.48
C ALA A 68 0.15 8.05 -9.99
N ALA A 69 -0.34 7.35 -8.96
CA ALA A 69 -1.64 7.63 -8.34
C ALA A 69 -1.70 9.05 -7.77
N ILE A 70 -0.66 9.48 -7.05
CA ILE A 70 -0.54 10.84 -6.49
C ILE A 70 -0.44 11.91 -7.58
N LYS A 71 0.24 11.62 -8.69
CA LYS A 71 0.33 12.54 -9.82
C LYS A 71 -1.04 12.78 -10.48
N LEU A 72 -1.86 11.74 -10.56
CA LEU A 72 -3.20 11.80 -11.15
C LEU A 72 -4.22 12.42 -10.17
N ASP A 73 -4.16 12.02 -8.90
CA ASP A 73 -5.01 12.55 -7.82
C ASP A 73 -4.25 12.59 -6.48
N GLY A 74 -3.59 13.73 -6.25
CA GLY A 74 -2.82 13.99 -5.02
C GLY A 74 -3.64 14.53 -3.86
N LYS A 75 -4.96 14.66 -3.98
CA LYS A 75 -5.86 15.16 -2.92
C LYS A 75 -6.68 14.04 -2.25
N SER A 76 -6.39 12.79 -2.58
CA SER A 76 -6.96 11.63 -1.93
C SER A 76 -6.12 11.21 -0.72
N ALA A 77 -6.73 11.23 0.48
CA ALA A 77 -6.08 10.76 1.69
C ALA A 77 -5.71 9.27 1.59
N ALA A 78 -6.52 8.47 0.89
CA ALA A 78 -6.23 7.05 0.66
C ALA A 78 -5.01 6.82 -0.24
N HIS A 79 -4.78 7.67 -1.25
CA HIS A 79 -3.58 7.57 -2.08
C HIS A 79 -2.32 7.95 -1.29
N LEU A 80 -2.42 8.97 -0.44
CA LEU A 80 -1.32 9.38 0.43
C LEU A 80 -1.00 8.31 1.49
N ASP A 81 -2.02 7.65 2.04
CA ASP A 81 -1.87 6.52 2.95
C ASP A 81 -1.17 5.33 2.29
N THR A 82 -1.56 5.02 1.05
CA THR A 82 -0.92 3.96 0.27
C THR A 82 0.54 4.28 -0.03
N LEU A 83 0.83 5.51 -0.46
CA LEU A 83 2.22 5.98 -0.67
C LEU A 83 3.03 5.88 0.62
N ALA A 84 2.46 6.30 1.75
CA ALA A 84 3.10 6.21 3.05
C ALA A 84 3.43 4.76 3.42
N GLU A 85 2.50 3.82 3.22
CA GLU A 85 2.74 2.40 3.50
C GLU A 85 3.85 1.84 2.61
N VAL A 86 3.85 2.13 1.30
CA VAL A 86 4.92 1.68 0.40
C VAL A 86 6.28 2.21 0.84
N LEU A 87 6.37 3.52 1.14
CA LEU A 87 7.60 4.15 1.62
C LEU A 87 8.06 3.54 2.94
N PHE A 88 7.11 3.24 3.84
CA PHE A 88 7.40 2.61 5.12
C PHE A 88 8.00 1.23 4.94
N GLN A 89 7.41 0.38 4.10
CA GLN A 89 7.95 -0.95 3.78
C GLN A 89 9.30 -0.89 3.04
N LEU A 90 9.61 0.21 2.34
CA LEU A 90 10.92 0.49 1.75
C LEU A 90 11.96 1.03 2.76
N ASN A 91 11.62 1.12 4.06
CA ASN A 91 12.44 1.74 5.11
C ASN A 91 12.71 3.23 4.88
N ARG A 92 11.90 3.91 4.07
CA ARG A 92 11.95 5.37 3.83
C ARG A 92 11.07 6.10 4.85
N GLN A 93 11.34 5.88 6.13
CA GLN A 93 10.44 6.24 7.23
C GLN A 93 10.10 7.74 7.27
N LYS A 94 11.08 8.63 7.05
CA LYS A 94 10.85 10.08 7.05
C LYS A 94 9.79 10.48 6.03
N GLU A 95 9.93 9.97 4.80
CA GLU A 95 9.02 10.28 3.70
C GLU A 95 7.64 9.64 3.91
N ALA A 96 7.61 8.44 4.51
CA ALA A 96 6.37 7.79 4.92
C ALA A 96 5.59 8.62 5.94
N VAL A 97 6.27 9.16 6.97
CA VAL A 97 5.67 10.07 7.96
C VAL A 97 5.13 11.33 7.30
N GLU A 98 5.88 11.92 6.36
CA GLU A 98 5.45 13.11 5.63
C GLU A 98 4.18 12.85 4.79
N ALA A 99 4.14 11.73 4.06
CA ALA A 99 2.97 11.33 3.27
C ALA A 99 1.75 11.07 4.17
N GLN A 100 1.92 10.31 5.25
CA GLN A 100 0.83 10.00 6.17
C GLN A 100 0.31 11.23 6.91
N THR A 101 1.20 12.17 7.25
CA THR A 101 0.80 13.44 7.87
C THR A 101 -0.12 14.23 6.95
N LYS A 102 0.13 14.22 5.64
CA LYS A 102 -0.78 14.83 4.66
C LYS A 102 -2.12 14.10 4.59
N ALA A 103 -2.14 12.77 4.64
CA ALA A 103 -3.38 12.00 4.69
C ALA A 103 -4.24 12.38 5.92
N VAL A 104 -3.61 12.47 7.10
CA VAL A 104 -4.28 12.93 8.34
C VAL A 104 -4.79 14.36 8.21
N ALA A 105 -4.06 15.25 7.54
CA ALA A 105 -4.50 16.63 7.35
C ALA A 105 -5.73 16.75 6.43
N LEU A 106 -5.87 15.85 5.45
CA LEU A 106 -7.02 15.82 4.55
C LEU A 106 -8.27 15.21 5.20
N GLU A 107 -8.11 14.17 6.02
CA GLU A 107 -9.20 13.52 6.74
C GLU A 107 -8.91 13.47 8.26
N PRO A 108 -8.96 14.62 8.96
CA PRO A 108 -8.54 14.71 10.36
C PRO A 108 -9.48 14.01 11.33
N THR A 109 -10.70 13.66 10.92
CA THR A 109 -11.64 12.90 11.75
C THR A 109 -11.40 11.39 11.66
N LYS A 110 -10.72 10.91 10.61
CA LYS A 110 -10.50 9.48 10.39
C LYS A 110 -9.46 8.93 11.37
N VAL A 111 -9.92 8.11 12.31
CA VAL A 111 -9.09 7.55 13.38
C VAL A 111 -8.00 6.64 12.82
N TYR A 112 -8.34 5.87 11.78
CA TYR A 112 -7.42 4.97 11.09
C TYR A 112 -6.12 5.69 10.67
N TYR A 113 -6.18 6.85 10.01
CA TYR A 113 -4.97 7.55 9.53
C TYR A 113 -4.07 8.03 10.68
N LYS A 114 -4.64 8.39 11.83
CA LYS A 114 -3.87 8.76 13.03
C LYS A 114 -3.17 7.55 13.64
N LYS A 115 -3.85 6.40 13.70
CA LYS A 115 -3.25 5.14 14.16
C LYS A 115 -2.12 4.71 13.22
N GLN A 116 -2.35 4.81 11.92
CA GLN A 116 -1.37 4.51 10.89
C GLN A 116 -0.14 5.41 11.01
N LEU A 117 -0.31 6.72 11.21
CA LEU A 117 0.79 7.66 11.43
C LEU A 117 1.64 7.26 12.65
N LYS A 118 1.00 6.94 13.77
CA LYS A 118 1.71 6.48 14.98
C LYS A 118 2.49 5.19 14.72
N ARG A 119 1.91 4.24 14.01
CA ARG A 119 2.60 2.99 13.61
C ARG A 119 3.84 3.29 12.77
N ILE A 120 3.72 4.12 11.74
CA ILE A 120 4.85 4.49 10.87
C ILE A 120 5.94 5.22 11.66
N GLN A 121 5.56 6.09 12.60
CA GLN A 121 6.51 6.78 13.49
C GLN A 121 7.27 5.82 14.42
N ASN A 122 6.65 4.72 14.84
CA ASN A 122 7.33 3.70 15.66
C ASN A 122 8.40 2.91 14.88
N GLY A 123 8.34 2.88 13.55
CA GLY A 123 9.44 2.37 12.72
C GLY A 123 9.46 0.86 12.48
N ASP A 124 8.60 0.07 13.13
CA ASP A 124 8.57 -1.38 12.96
C ASP A 124 7.67 -1.80 11.79
N THR A 125 8.28 -2.18 10.67
CA THR A 125 7.59 -2.61 9.45
C THR A 125 6.90 -3.97 9.61
N ASN A 126 7.20 -4.74 10.66
CA ASN A 126 6.58 -6.02 10.95
C ASN A 126 5.27 -5.90 11.74
N VAL A 127 5.01 -4.75 12.35
CA VAL A 127 3.74 -4.50 13.02
C VAL A 127 2.64 -4.39 11.97
N ASP A 128 1.56 -5.14 12.20
CA ASP A 128 0.40 -5.13 11.35
C ASP A 128 -0.26 -3.75 11.31
N ARG A 129 -0.93 -3.50 10.20
CA ARG A 129 -1.68 -2.25 9.98
C ARG A 129 -2.87 -2.18 10.94
N PRO A 130 -3.25 -0.99 11.45
CA PRO A 130 -4.51 -0.82 12.16
C PRO A 130 -5.71 -1.27 11.31
N GLU A 131 -6.75 -1.77 11.98
CA GLU A 131 -8.02 -2.08 11.33
C GLU A 131 -8.73 -0.80 10.89
N GLU A 132 -9.44 -0.86 9.76
CA GLU A 132 -10.15 0.29 9.19
C GLU A 132 -11.51 0.55 9.87
N ASN A 133 -12.05 -0.42 10.62
CA ASN A 133 -13.43 -0.42 11.12
C ASN A 133 -13.66 0.29 12.47
N ASP A 134 -12.68 1.03 12.98
CA ASP A 134 -12.75 1.69 14.30
C ASP A 134 -13.40 3.10 14.25
N ASP A 135 -14.41 3.29 13.39
CA ASP A 135 -15.18 4.55 13.27
C ASP A 135 -16.27 4.69 14.35
#